data_AF-A0A420XFX1-F1
#
_entry.id   AF-A0A420XFX1-F1
#
_cell.length_a   1.000
_cell.length_b   1.000
_cell.length_c   1.000
_cell.angle_alpha   90.00
_cell.angle_beta   90.00
_cell.angle_gamma   90.00
#
_symmetry.space_group_name_H-M   'P 1'
#
loop_
_entity.id
_entity.type
_entity.pdbx_description
1 polymer ?
#
loop_
_entity_poly.entity_id
_entity_poly.type
_entity_poly.pdbx_seq_one_letter_code
_entity_poly.pdbx_strand_id
1 'polypeptide(L)' 'MKNCKEITQLVSLSNEQKLALGQRCEISIHTLFCPYCRAFKKNNAQIRQLMQQFKQKEEE' A
#
# COMPACT_ATOMS: atom_id res chain seq x y z
N MET A 1 -4.42 -15.12 10.55
CA MET A 1 -3.61 -14.21 9.73
C MET A 1 -4.29 -14.07 8.39
N LYS A 2 -4.46 -12.85 7.88
CA LYS A 2 -4.94 -12.63 6.53
C LYS A 2 -3.97 -13.20 5.50
N ASN A 3 -4.50 -13.78 4.44
CA ASN A 3 -3.73 -14.31 3.33
C ASN A 3 -3.19 -13.18 2.43
N CYS A 4 -2.33 -13.51 1.47
CA CYS A 4 -1.72 -12.52 0.58
C CYS A 4 -2.78 -11.69 -0.18
N LYS A 5 -3.90 -12.28 -0.61
CA LYS A 5 -4.96 -11.59 -1.34
C LYS A 5 -5.65 -10.54 -0.46
N GLU A 6 -5.99 -10.90 0.77
CA GLU A 6 -6.61 -9.97 1.72
C GLU A 6 -5.65 -8.83 2.10
N ILE A 7 -4.35 -9.11 2.22
CA ILE A 7 -3.33 -8.10 2.53
C ILE A 7 -3.12 -7.15 1.36
N THR A 8 -3.02 -7.65 0.13
CA THR A 8 -2.88 -6.78 -1.05
C THR A 8 -4.12 -5.92 -1.26
N GLN A 9 -5.32 -6.43 -0.98
CA GLN A 9 -6.55 -5.64 -0.97
C GLN A 9 -6.51 -4.50 0.06
N LEU A 10 -6.05 -4.76 1.30
CA LEU A 10 -5.89 -3.71 2.31
C LEU A 10 -4.83 -2.68 1.89
N VAL A 11 -3.72 -3.11 1.28
CA VAL A 11 -2.70 -2.20 0.75
C VAL A 11 -3.30 -1.31 -0.34
N SER A 12 -4.05 -1.86 -1.29
CA SER A 12 -4.73 -1.06 -2.32
C SER A 12 -5.72 -0.07 -1.72
N LEU A 13 -6.55 -0.52 -0.77
CA LEU A 13 -7.52 0.30 -0.05
C LEU A 13 -6.85 1.48 0.68
N SER A 14 -5.63 1.29 1.17
CA SER A 14 -4.86 2.35 1.85
C SER A 14 -4.49 3.53 0.95
N ASN A 15 -4.51 3.35 -0.38
CA ASN A 15 -4.26 4.43 -1.34
C ASN A 15 -5.48 5.34 -1.52
N GLU A 16 -6.69 4.80 -1.33
CA GLU A 16 -7.96 5.49 -1.54
C GLU A 16 -8.50 6.09 -0.23
N GLN A 17 -8.28 5.40 0.90
CA GLN A 17 -8.83 5.80 2.19
C GLN A 17 -7.89 5.49 3.36
N LYS A 18 -8.14 6.17 4.49
CA LYS A 18 -7.41 5.90 5.73
C LYS A 18 -7.86 4.56 6.32
N LEU A 19 -6.94 3.62 6.42
CA LEU A 19 -7.17 2.36 7.14
C LEU A 19 -7.26 2.56 8.66
N ALA A 20 -8.04 1.69 9.30
CA ALA A 20 -8.05 1.55 10.75
C ALA A 20 -6.68 1.07 11.26
N LEU A 21 -6.34 1.40 12.52
CA LEU A 21 -5.05 1.01 13.13
C LEU A 21 -4.81 -0.51 13.08
N GLY A 22 -5.85 -1.31 13.34
CA GLY A 22 -5.78 -2.77 13.25
C GLY A 22 -5.38 -3.27 11.86
N GLN A 23 -5.99 -2.72 10.80
CA GLN A 23 -5.68 -3.09 9.42
C GLN A 23 -4.23 -2.73 9.04
N ARG A 24 -3.72 -1.60 9.54
CA ARG A 24 -2.31 -1.20 9.35
C ARG A 24 -1.35 -2.16 10.04
N CYS A 25 -1.70 -2.63 11.24
CA CYS A 25 -0.94 -3.66 11.94
C CYS A 25 -0.93 -4.97 11.17
N GLU A 26 -2.07 -5.41 10.64
CA GLU A 26 -2.16 -6.65 9.84
C GLU A 26 -1.24 -6.61 8.61
N ILE A 27 -1.23 -5.50 7.85
CA ILE A 27 -0.30 -5.30 6.74
C ILE A 27 1.15 -5.38 7.23
N SER A 28 1.46 -4.66 8.31
CA SER A 28 2.83 -4.58 8.82
C SER A 28 3.35 -5.95 9.22
N ILE A 29 2.58 -6.68 10.04
CA ILE A 29 2.90 -8.05 10.48
C ILE A 29 3.10 -8.96 9.26
N HIS A 30 2.19 -8.95 8.29
CA HIS A 30 2.30 -9.83 7.12
C HIS A 30 3.53 -9.54 6.25
N THR A 31 3.85 -8.26 6.05
CA THR A 31 5.02 -7.85 5.25
C THR A 31 6.37 -8.12 5.92
N LEU A 32 6.39 -8.46 7.23
CA LEU A 32 7.61 -8.89 7.91
C LEU A 32 8.07 -10.26 7.39
N PHE A 33 7.14 -11.18 7.13
CA PHE A 33 7.47 -12.55 6.71
C PHE A 33 7.18 -12.85 5.24
N CYS A 34 6.34 -12.07 4.57
CA CYS A 34 6.03 -12.25 3.15
C CYS A 34 6.75 -11.22 2.27
N PRO A 35 7.83 -11.61 1.54
CA PRO A 35 8.58 -10.68 0.70
C PRO A 35 7.75 -10.14 -0.47
N TYR A 36 6.81 -10.94 -1.01
CA TYR A 36 5.94 -10.53 -2.10
C TYR A 36 4.99 -9.41 -1.69
N CYS A 37 4.34 -9.53 -0.52
CA CYS A 37 3.47 -8.47 -0.02
C CYS A 37 4.28 -7.21 0.36
N ARG A 38 5.52 -7.37 0.83
CA ARG A 38 6.43 -6.24 1.08
C ARG A 38 6.75 -5.50 -0.22
N ALA A 39 7.10 -6.22 -1.28
CA ALA A 39 7.36 -5.64 -2.60
C ALA A 39 6.11 -4.95 -3.15
N PHE A 40 4.93 -5.58 -3.04
CA PHE A 40 3.66 -5.00 -3.48
C PHE A 40 3.35 -3.66 -2.76
N LYS A 41 3.54 -3.61 -1.43
CA LYS A 41 3.38 -2.39 -0.64
C LYS A 41 4.33 -1.29 -1.09
N LYS A 42 5.61 -1.62 -1.34
CA LYS A 42 6.61 -0.67 -1.84
C LYS A 42 6.23 -0.12 -3.23
N ASN A 43 5.85 -1.01 -4.16
CA ASN A 43 5.46 -0.62 -5.51
C ASN A 43 4.24 0.31 -5.51
N ASN A 44 3.23 0.02 -4.67
CA ASN A 44 2.07 0.89 -4.51
C ASN A 44 2.45 2.29 -4.03
N ALA A 45 3.33 2.38 -3.03
CA ALA A 45 3.82 3.67 -2.54
C ALA A 45 4.57 4.46 -3.63
N GLN A 46 5.39 3.78 -4.43
CA GLN A 46 6.09 4.40 -5.56
C GLN A 46 5.12 4.92 -6.62
N ILE A 47 4.12 4.12 -7.02
CA ILE A 47 3.09 4.54 -7.97
C ILE A 47 2.37 5.78 -7.43
N ARG A 48 1.97 5.79 -6.16
CA ARG A 48 1.31 6.94 -5.54
C ARG A 48 2.17 8.21 -5.58
N GLN A 49 3.47 8.09 -5.32
CA GLN A 49 4.40 9.22 -5.42
C GLN A 49 4.53 9.72 -6.86
N LEU A 50 4.68 8.82 -7.83
CA LEU A 50 4.76 9.18 -9.25
C LEU A 50 3.49 9.89 -9.73
N MET A 51 2.31 9.43 -9.31
CA MET A 51 1.04 10.09 -9.64
C MET A 51 0.92 11.49 -9.04
N GLN A 52 1.42 11.69 -7.82
CA GLN A 52 1.47 13.02 -7.20
C GLN A 52 2.44 13.96 -7.93
N GLN A 53 3.61 13.45 -8.31
CA GLN A 53 4.58 14.22 -9.12
C GLN A 53 4.03 14.55 -10.51
N PHE A 54 3.30 13.63 -11.13
CA PHE A 54 2.67 13.87 -12.42
C PHE A 54 1.64 15.01 -12.33
N LYS A 55 0.76 14.96 -11.32
CA LYS A 55 -0.20 16.04 -11.07
C LYS A 55 0.47 17.39 -10.85
N GLN A 56 1.57 17.43 -10.10
CA GLN A 56 2.31 18.68 -9.84
C GLN A 56 2.93 19.28 -11.10
N LYS A 57 3.30 18.46 -12.09
CA LYS A 57 3.88 18.93 -13.36
C LYS A 57 2.85 19.46 -14.36
N GLU A 58 1.58 19.10 -14.23
CA GLU A 58 0.51 19.65 -15.09
C GLU A 58 0.00 21.01 -14.61
N GLU A 59 0.32 21.40 -13.37
CA GLU A 59 -0.10 22.67 -12.76
C GLU A 59 0.95 23.80 -12.94
N GLU A 60 2.13 23.49 -13.50
CA GLU A 60 3.20 24.43 -13.92
C GLU A 60 3.13 24.75 -15.43
#